data_AF-A0A800MGB7-F1
#
_entry.id   AF-A0A800MGB7-F1
#
_cell.length_a   1.000
_cell.length_b   1.000
_cell.length_c   1.000
_cell.angle_alpha   90.00
_cell.angle_beta   90.00
_cell.angle_gamma   90.00
#
_symmetry.space_group_name_H-M   'P 1'
#
loop_
_entity.id
_entity.type
_entity.pdbx_description
1 polymer ?
#
loop_
_entity_poly.entity_id
_entity_poly.type
_entity_poly.pdbx_seq_one_letter_code
_entity_poly.pdbx_strand_id
1 'polypeptide(L)'
;MRVQSKRLKSIPALMLVAGLGALCLPERGQTYNLSGDVLDLTQRHYRILNGFLDPEANDNLVPDPDFPGSLGAELAIRKAVAEWGSGPHGTGGSDPTQDQIGSGGANFDAFYSGRAGVPGGTNGNIFSVINVLSSILAFTEIPSSDGWRIRFFEDPKDWNDGPDGILSGVDPMDIQGIACHEYGHALGLQHSAEVEATMHGNVPSDLAISHRSLHADDVLGVQAIYGQKSTTKPTITGVSWQGNLVTLEGTGFHPTANEIWFTQAQAPAHRHVLRKGGIPSSLQGTRITLLPPSNAGAGDVVVRLPGLSAQDLSNAFPYDPGVDFGWTPPEHYGAGGTTSAGVFQLQWQSLPAASAGTFRVSFDGVAPGAAVILFRGDAPANLNSPLGNLLVAGPLERALWTVSDSNGEGIMQVPIASAGPGLLQYYQAWVLDPAVSAGAALSNGLVVEILP
;
A
#
# COMPACT_ATOMS: atom_id res chain seq x y z
N MET A 1 -49.18 -62.04 -27.69
CA MET A 1 -47.90 -61.97 -28.43
C MET A 1 -47.89 -60.67 -29.23
N ARG A 2 -46.85 -59.83 -29.02
CA ARG A 2 -46.46 -58.59 -29.76
C ARG A 2 -47.41 -57.37 -29.83
N VAL A 3 -47.09 -56.41 -28.97
CA VAL A 3 -46.80 -54.96 -29.17
C VAL A 3 -46.90 -54.39 -30.61
N GLN A 4 -47.71 -53.34 -30.82
CA GLN A 4 -47.26 -51.95 -31.11
C GLN A 4 -48.40 -50.92 -31.28
N SER A 5 -48.29 -49.84 -30.49
CA SER A 5 -48.52 -48.40 -30.74
C SER A 5 -49.72 -47.87 -31.57
N LYS A 6 -50.50 -46.95 -31.01
CA LYS A 6 -50.37 -45.47 -31.20
C LYS A 6 -51.55 -44.67 -30.60
N ARG A 7 -51.16 -43.56 -29.92
CA ARG A 7 -51.78 -42.21 -29.83
C ARG A 7 -53.14 -42.00 -29.13
N LEU A 8 -53.07 -41.28 -28.00
CA LEU A 8 -53.95 -40.14 -27.66
C LEU A 8 -53.03 -39.04 -27.06
N LYS A 9 -52.80 -37.91 -27.74
CA LYS A 9 -53.54 -36.63 -27.74
C LYS A 9 -53.66 -35.97 -26.35
N SER A 10 -53.09 -34.76 -26.31
CA SER A 10 -52.66 -33.88 -25.22
C SER A 10 -53.68 -32.80 -24.82
N ILE A 11 -53.71 -32.42 -23.53
CA ILE A 11 -54.15 -31.12 -22.93
C ILE A 11 -53.31 -30.90 -21.64
N PRO A 12 -52.92 -29.65 -21.27
CA PRO A 12 -51.57 -29.34 -20.77
C PRO A 12 -51.40 -29.37 -19.24
N ALA A 13 -50.18 -29.67 -18.80
CA ALA A 13 -49.75 -29.51 -17.41
C ALA A 13 -49.16 -28.11 -17.18
N LEU A 14 -49.67 -27.47 -16.15
CA LEU A 14 -49.16 -26.28 -15.47
C LEU A 14 -47.65 -26.40 -15.24
N MET A 15 -46.84 -25.52 -15.85
CA MET A 15 -45.44 -25.34 -15.45
C MET A 15 -45.36 -24.21 -14.43
N LEU A 16 -45.07 -24.59 -13.19
CA LEU A 16 -44.65 -23.70 -12.12
C LEU A 16 -43.20 -23.30 -12.39
N VAL A 17 -42.97 -22.10 -12.92
CA VAL A 17 -41.64 -21.49 -12.95
C VAL A 17 -41.42 -20.83 -11.60
N ALA A 18 -40.66 -21.48 -10.73
CA ALA A 18 -40.08 -20.83 -9.57
C ALA A 18 -39.01 -19.86 -10.07
N GLY A 19 -39.35 -18.57 -10.11
CA GLY A 19 -38.35 -17.53 -10.34
C GLY A 19 -37.42 -17.48 -9.13
N LEU A 20 -36.14 -17.76 -9.34
CA LEU A 20 -35.10 -17.28 -8.45
C LEU A 20 -35.15 -15.74 -8.50
N GLY A 21 -35.79 -15.15 -7.51
CA GLY A 21 -35.52 -13.76 -7.15
C GLY A 21 -34.07 -13.72 -6.68
N ALA A 22 -33.17 -13.27 -7.55
CA ALA A 22 -31.91 -12.72 -7.08
C ALA A 22 -32.28 -11.66 -6.05
N LEU A 23 -31.89 -11.86 -4.79
CA LEU A 23 -31.78 -10.75 -3.85
C LEU A 23 -30.71 -9.83 -4.44
N CYS A 24 -31.13 -8.88 -5.27
CA CYS A 24 -30.36 -7.69 -5.52
C CYS A 24 -30.26 -6.99 -4.17
N LEU A 25 -29.10 -7.12 -3.51
CA LEU A 25 -28.69 -6.15 -2.50
C LEU A 25 -28.90 -4.77 -3.14
N PRO A 26 -29.50 -3.80 -2.43
CA PRO A 26 -29.55 -2.44 -2.96
C PRO A 26 -28.12 -2.03 -3.29
N GLU A 27 -27.89 -1.50 -4.50
CA GLU A 27 -26.68 -0.72 -4.78
C GLU A 27 -26.58 0.29 -3.63
N ARG A 28 -25.50 0.23 -2.82
CA ARG A 28 -25.19 1.33 -1.91
C ARG A 28 -25.17 2.57 -2.79
N GLY A 29 -26.11 3.49 -2.56
CA GLY A 29 -26.15 4.75 -3.29
C GLY A 29 -24.81 5.44 -3.11
N GLN A 30 -24.31 6.07 -4.18
CA GLN A 30 -23.10 6.87 -4.11
C GLN A 30 -23.25 7.95 -3.03
N THR A 31 -22.36 7.96 -2.05
CA THR A 31 -22.38 8.89 -0.91
C THR A 31 -21.22 9.88 -0.95
N TYR A 32 -20.25 9.66 -1.84
CA TYR A 32 -19.17 10.60 -2.08
C TYR A 32 -19.71 11.95 -2.54
N ASN A 33 -19.05 13.01 -2.10
CA ASN A 33 -19.34 14.38 -2.49
C ASN A 33 -18.12 14.99 -3.19
N LEU A 34 -18.35 15.88 -4.16
CA LEU A 34 -17.28 16.48 -4.98
C LEU A 34 -17.27 18.00 -4.78
N SER A 35 -16.08 18.60 -4.67
CA SER A 35 -15.94 20.06 -4.63
C SER A 35 -16.10 20.70 -6.03
N GLY A 36 -15.88 19.91 -7.08
CA GLY A 36 -15.80 20.37 -8.47
C GLY A 36 -14.38 20.75 -8.91
N ASP A 37 -13.40 20.64 -8.01
CA ASP A 37 -11.99 20.84 -8.35
C ASP A 37 -11.42 19.63 -9.09
N VAL A 38 -10.52 19.91 -10.05
CA VAL A 38 -9.80 18.89 -10.81
C VAL A 38 -8.36 19.34 -10.94
N LEU A 39 -7.43 18.50 -10.52
CA LEU A 39 -6.02 18.73 -10.76
C LEU A 39 -5.69 18.30 -12.20
N ASP A 40 -5.03 19.15 -12.99
CA ASP A 40 -4.50 18.76 -14.29
C ASP A 40 -3.09 18.13 -14.17
N LEU A 41 -2.50 17.71 -15.30
CA LEU A 41 -1.16 17.11 -15.32
C LEU A 41 -0.06 18.03 -14.74
N THR A 42 -0.24 19.34 -14.74
CA THR A 42 0.74 20.26 -14.15
C THR A 42 0.73 20.19 -12.62
N GLN A 43 -0.40 19.78 -12.04
CA GLN A 43 -0.66 19.72 -10.60
C GLN A 43 -0.45 18.33 -9.97
N ARG A 44 0.21 17.40 -10.67
CA ARG A 44 0.43 16.02 -10.20
C ARG A 44 1.57 15.85 -9.19
N HIS A 45 2.45 16.83 -9.07
CA HIS A 45 3.58 16.71 -8.16
C HIS A 45 3.26 17.29 -6.78
N TYR A 46 3.91 16.75 -5.75
CA TYR A 46 3.86 17.26 -4.38
C TYR A 46 5.23 17.28 -3.73
N ARG A 47 5.34 18.02 -2.62
CA ARG A 47 6.53 18.11 -1.77
C ARG A 47 6.14 18.07 -0.31
N ILE A 48 7.10 17.75 0.55
CA ILE A 48 6.89 17.67 1.99
C ILE A 48 7.88 18.60 2.69
N LEU A 49 7.37 19.49 3.52
CA LEU A 49 8.15 20.18 4.55
C LEU A 49 7.79 19.52 5.88
N ASN A 50 8.59 18.54 6.30
CA ASN A 50 8.43 17.94 7.61
C ASN A 50 8.80 18.99 8.67
N GLY A 51 7.86 19.27 9.57
CA GLY A 51 8.02 20.21 10.67
C GLY A 51 7.42 19.72 11.98
N PHE A 52 7.11 18.41 12.06
CA PHE A 52 6.62 17.78 13.28
C PHE A 52 7.74 17.77 14.32
N LEU A 53 7.44 18.22 15.54
CA LEU A 53 8.37 18.30 16.67
C LEU A 53 8.24 17.10 17.60
N ASP A 54 7.09 16.42 17.58
CA ASP A 54 6.87 15.19 18.33
C ASP A 54 7.93 14.13 17.97
N PRO A 55 8.57 13.49 18.97
CA PRO A 55 9.49 12.39 18.74
C PRO A 55 8.86 11.25 17.94
N GLU A 56 7.61 10.91 18.24
CA GLU A 56 6.81 9.82 17.65
C GLU A 56 6.49 10.07 16.16
N ALA A 57 6.58 11.32 15.69
CA ALA A 57 6.38 11.67 14.29
C ALA A 57 7.63 11.41 13.43
N ASN A 58 8.75 11.05 14.06
CA ASN A 58 10.04 10.88 13.39
C ASN A 58 10.86 9.69 13.91
N ASP A 59 10.23 8.71 14.56
CA ASP A 59 10.92 7.55 15.16
C ASP A 59 10.88 6.29 14.29
N ASN A 60 10.07 6.26 13.22
CA ASN A 60 10.20 5.25 12.18
C ASN A 60 11.44 5.49 11.31
N LEU A 61 12.53 4.85 11.72
CA LEU A 61 13.83 4.87 11.05
C LEU A 61 14.04 3.69 10.09
N VAL A 62 13.00 2.90 9.81
CA VAL A 62 13.09 1.75 8.91
C VAL A 62 12.87 2.22 7.47
N PRO A 63 13.89 2.11 6.58
CA PRO A 63 13.72 2.46 5.18
C PRO A 63 12.70 1.55 4.50
N ASP A 64 11.82 2.16 3.71
CA ASP A 64 10.84 1.45 2.90
C ASP A 64 11.31 1.43 1.43
N PRO A 65 11.52 0.24 0.83
CA PRO A 65 11.95 0.12 -0.56
C PRO A 65 10.91 0.65 -1.57
N ASP A 66 9.61 0.65 -1.24
CA ASP A 66 8.62 1.26 -2.11
C ASP A 66 8.61 2.80 -1.99
N PHE A 67 9.25 3.37 -0.95
CA PHE A 67 9.33 4.83 -0.77
C PHE A 67 10.76 5.30 -0.49
N PRO A 68 11.68 5.17 -1.45
CA PRO A 68 13.10 5.46 -1.24
C PRO A 68 13.36 6.89 -0.79
N GLY A 69 14.31 7.06 0.14
CA GLY A 69 14.76 8.38 0.59
C GLY A 69 13.88 9.07 1.64
N SER A 70 12.81 8.43 2.08
CA SER A 70 11.89 8.96 3.10
C SER A 70 11.87 8.08 4.34
N LEU A 71 11.74 8.73 5.50
CA LEU A 71 11.60 8.12 6.82
C LEU A 71 10.56 8.92 7.60
N GLY A 72 10.10 8.35 8.70
CA GLY A 72 9.13 8.94 9.62
C GLY A 72 7.93 9.62 8.97
N ALA A 73 7.53 10.81 9.45
CA ALA A 73 6.37 11.54 8.92
C ALA A 73 6.39 11.73 7.40
N GLU A 74 7.57 11.88 6.79
CA GLU A 74 7.68 11.99 5.33
C GLU A 74 7.25 10.68 4.64
N LEU A 75 7.67 9.53 5.18
CA LEU A 75 7.26 8.22 4.69
C LEU A 75 5.75 8.02 4.86
N ALA A 76 5.20 8.33 6.03
CA ALA A 76 3.76 8.23 6.32
C ALA A 76 2.92 9.06 5.32
N ILE A 77 3.31 10.32 5.08
CA ILE A 77 2.63 11.18 4.09
C ILE A 77 2.75 10.63 2.67
N ARG A 78 3.90 10.06 2.29
CA ARG A 78 4.06 9.49 0.94
C ARG A 78 3.17 8.25 0.74
N LYS A 79 3.08 7.37 1.73
CA LYS A 79 2.15 6.22 1.71
C LYS A 79 0.71 6.67 1.54
N ALA A 80 0.29 7.65 2.34
CA ALA A 80 -1.04 8.24 2.28
C ALA A 80 -1.40 8.82 0.90
N VAL A 81 -0.45 9.47 0.23
CA VAL A 81 -0.66 10.01 -1.12
C VAL A 81 -0.73 8.91 -2.18
N ALA A 82 0.04 7.83 -2.02
CA ALA A 82 0.09 6.71 -2.94
C ALA A 82 -1.23 5.93 -3.05
N GLU A 83 -2.05 5.93 -1.99
CA GLU A 83 -3.39 5.32 -1.95
C GLU A 83 -4.28 5.72 -3.14
N TRP A 84 -4.21 7.00 -3.49
CA TRP A 84 -5.05 7.58 -4.54
C TRP A 84 -4.54 7.30 -5.96
N GLY A 85 -3.41 6.60 -6.08
CA GLY A 85 -2.77 6.23 -7.34
C GLY A 85 -3.61 5.29 -8.21
N SER A 86 -3.29 5.30 -9.50
CA SER A 86 -3.96 4.47 -10.50
C SER A 86 -3.68 2.97 -10.34
N GLY A 87 -2.66 2.61 -9.57
CA GLY A 87 -2.28 1.25 -9.27
C GLY A 87 -1.51 1.22 -7.94
N PRO A 88 -1.04 0.03 -7.54
CA PRO A 88 -0.14 -0.10 -6.41
C PRO A 88 1.13 0.72 -6.63
N HIS A 89 1.65 1.35 -5.57
CA HIS A 89 2.94 2.03 -5.62
C HIS A 89 4.06 1.05 -5.31
N GLY A 90 5.04 0.90 -6.21
CA GLY A 90 6.07 -0.13 -6.08
C GLY A 90 5.46 -1.53 -6.08
N THR A 91 5.70 -2.30 -5.02
CA THR A 91 5.05 -3.59 -4.79
C THR A 91 3.62 -3.43 -4.25
N GLY A 92 3.36 -2.33 -3.56
CA GLY A 92 2.12 -2.07 -2.82
C GLY A 92 2.01 -2.85 -1.51
N GLY A 93 2.94 -3.75 -1.20
CA GLY A 93 2.88 -4.61 -0.03
C GLY A 93 3.84 -4.21 1.09
N SER A 94 4.32 -2.96 1.10
CA SER A 94 5.30 -2.49 2.08
C SER A 94 4.70 -1.97 3.40
N ASP A 95 3.36 -1.95 3.50
CA ASP A 95 2.65 -1.59 4.73
C ASP A 95 1.97 -2.82 5.35
N PRO A 96 2.36 -3.23 6.56
CA PRO A 96 1.78 -4.39 7.23
C PRO A 96 0.32 -4.20 7.67
N THR A 97 -0.16 -2.96 7.74
CA THR A 97 -1.54 -2.64 8.17
C THR A 97 -2.53 -2.62 7.01
N GLN A 98 -2.05 -2.82 5.78
CA GLN A 98 -2.86 -2.73 4.56
C GLN A 98 -2.53 -3.87 3.62
N ASP A 99 -3.54 -4.44 2.98
CA ASP A 99 -3.33 -5.47 1.95
C ASP A 99 -2.59 -4.90 0.72
N GLN A 100 -2.77 -3.60 0.46
CA GLN A 100 -2.16 -2.89 -0.65
C GLN A 100 -2.14 -1.38 -0.37
N ILE A 101 -1.00 -0.72 -0.61
CA ILE A 101 -0.92 0.73 -0.73
C ILE A 101 -1.22 1.13 -2.18
N GLY A 102 -2.28 1.91 -2.35
CA GLY A 102 -3.00 1.98 -3.61
C GLY A 102 -4.02 0.83 -3.70
N SER A 103 -4.98 0.80 -4.62
CA SER A 103 -5.18 1.66 -5.79
C SER A 103 -6.54 2.35 -5.75
N GLY A 104 -6.54 3.68 -5.84
CA GLY A 104 -7.74 4.48 -6.15
C GLY A 104 -8.34 4.19 -7.53
N GLY A 105 -7.62 3.47 -8.41
CA GLY A 105 -8.15 2.95 -9.68
C GLY A 105 -8.56 4.02 -10.69
N ALA A 106 -8.12 5.27 -10.52
CA ALA A 106 -8.44 6.39 -11.39
C ALA A 106 -7.27 6.73 -12.34
N ASN A 107 -7.49 7.57 -13.37
CA ASN A 107 -6.41 8.12 -14.20
C ASN A 107 -5.63 9.23 -13.46
N PHE A 108 -5.18 8.96 -12.25
CA PHE A 108 -4.48 9.91 -11.41
C PHE A 108 -3.29 9.21 -10.75
N ASP A 109 -2.14 9.87 -10.75
CA ASP A 109 -0.99 9.47 -9.94
C ASP A 109 -0.29 10.74 -9.45
N ALA A 110 -0.07 10.80 -8.15
CA ALA A 110 0.75 11.82 -7.54
C ALA A 110 2.23 11.49 -7.75
N PHE A 111 3.07 12.51 -7.84
CA PHE A 111 4.51 12.36 -8.01
C PHE A 111 5.26 13.09 -6.89
N TYR A 112 6.04 12.38 -6.10
CA TYR A 112 6.87 12.97 -5.07
C TYR A 112 8.06 13.70 -5.70
N SER A 113 8.01 15.03 -5.72
CA SER A 113 9.08 15.86 -6.30
C SER A 113 10.23 16.16 -5.34
N GLY A 114 10.11 15.75 -4.07
CA GLY A 114 11.14 15.87 -3.04
C GLY A 114 10.71 16.74 -1.86
N ARG A 115 11.67 17.04 -0.98
CA ARG A 115 11.45 17.90 0.18
C ARG A 115 11.23 19.36 -0.23
N ALA A 116 10.44 20.10 0.53
CA ALA A 116 10.28 21.55 0.38
C ALA A 116 11.18 22.29 1.38
N GLY A 117 11.81 23.38 0.94
CA GLY A 117 12.63 24.24 1.82
C GLY A 117 11.82 25.30 2.58
N VAL A 118 10.56 25.52 2.20
CA VAL A 118 9.64 26.52 2.80
C VAL A 118 8.20 26.00 2.73
N PRO A 119 7.29 26.48 3.60
CA PRO A 119 5.89 26.02 3.63
C PRO A 119 5.08 26.27 2.34
N GLY A 120 5.56 27.19 1.49
CA GLY A 120 4.89 27.58 0.25
C GLY A 120 3.56 28.33 0.48
N GLY A 121 2.97 28.79 -0.62
CA GLY A 121 1.61 29.34 -0.63
C GLY A 121 0.56 28.24 -0.84
N THR A 122 -0.71 28.65 -0.93
CA THR A 122 -1.87 27.77 -1.14
C THR A 122 -1.85 26.98 -2.46
N ASN A 123 -0.97 27.35 -3.40
CA ASN A 123 -0.80 26.71 -4.71
C ASN A 123 0.49 25.87 -4.77
N GLY A 124 1.07 25.55 -3.60
CA GLY A 124 2.44 25.06 -3.47
C GLY A 124 2.63 23.58 -3.78
N ASN A 125 1.54 22.81 -3.73
CA ASN A 125 1.47 21.34 -3.65
C ASN A 125 2.40 20.82 -2.55
N ILE A 126 2.19 21.31 -1.34
CA ILE A 126 3.05 21.06 -0.20
C ILE A 126 2.22 20.54 0.99
N PHE A 127 2.71 19.47 1.61
CA PHE A 127 2.38 19.13 2.99
C PHE A 127 3.31 19.86 3.93
N SER A 128 2.78 20.49 4.97
CA SER A 128 3.59 21.24 5.92
C SER A 128 2.88 21.40 7.26
N VAL A 129 3.67 21.71 8.30
CA VAL A 129 3.15 21.88 9.66
C VAL A 129 2.98 23.36 10.01
N ILE A 130 2.00 23.67 10.86
CA ILE A 130 1.80 24.97 11.52
C ILE A 130 1.92 24.78 13.03
N ASN A 131 2.78 25.57 13.65
CA ASN A 131 2.90 25.61 15.10
C ASN A 131 2.00 26.74 15.67
N VAL A 132 0.70 26.48 15.68
CA VAL A 132 -0.33 27.30 16.31
C VAL A 132 -1.35 26.37 16.95
N LEU A 133 -1.79 26.67 18.17
CA LEU A 133 -2.83 25.89 18.85
C LEU A 133 -4.13 25.88 18.04
N SER A 134 -4.73 24.70 17.88
CA SER A 134 -5.97 24.52 17.13
C SER A 134 -6.81 23.39 17.72
N SER A 135 -8.12 23.41 17.45
CA SER A 135 -9.01 22.27 17.70
C SER A 135 -9.21 21.40 16.46
N ILE A 136 -8.57 21.75 15.35
CA ILE A 136 -8.59 21.03 14.07
C ILE A 136 -7.23 20.35 13.93
N LEU A 137 -7.21 19.12 13.39
CA LEU A 137 -5.99 18.33 13.20
C LEU A 137 -5.19 18.79 11.99
N ALA A 138 -5.85 18.84 10.84
CA ALA A 138 -5.28 19.29 9.58
C ALA A 138 -6.37 19.92 8.72
N PHE A 139 -5.96 20.57 7.64
CA PHE A 139 -6.87 21.09 6.62
C PHE A 139 -6.17 21.25 5.27
N THR A 140 -6.99 21.25 4.22
CA THR A 140 -6.56 21.43 2.84
C THR A 140 -7.02 22.78 2.29
N GLU A 141 -6.07 23.60 1.85
CA GLU A 141 -6.33 24.84 1.12
C GLU A 141 -6.32 24.57 -0.38
N ILE A 142 -7.46 24.82 -1.04
CA ILE A 142 -7.66 24.57 -2.48
C ILE A 142 -8.10 25.87 -3.16
N PRO A 143 -7.16 26.69 -3.63
CA PRO A 143 -7.47 27.84 -4.46
C PRO A 143 -7.78 27.34 -5.89
N SER A 144 -8.99 26.82 -6.08
CA SER A 144 -9.64 26.45 -7.35
C SER A 144 -8.68 26.03 -8.48
N SER A 145 -8.48 24.73 -8.67
CA SER A 145 -7.69 24.07 -9.75
C SER A 145 -6.20 24.43 -9.92
N ASP A 146 -5.67 25.44 -9.21
CA ASP A 146 -4.26 25.84 -9.30
C ASP A 146 -3.48 25.46 -8.04
N GLY A 147 -3.38 24.15 -7.82
CA GLY A 147 -2.61 23.57 -6.73
C GLY A 147 -3.33 23.61 -5.39
N TRP A 148 -2.60 23.22 -4.35
CA TRP A 148 -3.13 23.07 -3.01
C TRP A 148 -2.02 23.19 -1.96
N ARG A 149 -2.41 23.33 -0.70
CA ARG A 149 -1.51 23.19 0.45
C ARG A 149 -2.23 22.47 1.57
N ILE A 150 -1.59 21.44 2.12
CA ILE A 150 -2.11 20.70 3.28
C ILE A 150 -1.32 21.13 4.50
N ARG A 151 -2.04 21.44 5.57
CA ARG A 151 -1.50 22.00 6.80
C ARG A 151 -1.92 21.17 7.99
N PHE A 152 -0.93 20.58 8.66
CA PHE A 152 -1.11 19.94 9.97
C PHE A 152 -0.90 20.96 11.07
N PHE A 153 -1.73 20.92 12.10
CA PHE A 153 -1.44 21.63 13.34
C PHE A 153 -0.54 20.77 14.21
N GLU A 154 0.56 21.37 14.66
CA GLU A 154 1.52 20.67 15.53
C GLU A 154 0.89 20.20 16.83
N ASP A 155 0.07 21.05 17.46
CA ASP A 155 -0.60 20.77 18.73
C ASP A 155 -2.11 20.94 18.49
N PRO A 156 -2.82 19.81 18.34
CA PRO A 156 -3.45 19.23 19.53
C PRO A 156 -3.18 17.74 19.81
N LYS A 157 -2.31 17.06 19.05
CA LYS A 157 -2.10 15.60 19.14
C LYS A 157 -0.63 15.25 19.17
N ASP A 158 -0.33 14.06 19.69
CA ASP A 158 1.00 13.45 19.54
C ASP A 158 1.02 12.73 18.18
N TRP A 159 1.67 13.33 17.19
CA TRP A 159 1.69 12.79 15.83
C TRP A 159 2.59 11.54 15.74
N ASN A 160 2.08 10.48 15.11
CA ASN A 160 2.77 9.19 15.00
C ASN A 160 2.98 8.78 13.53
N ASP A 161 4.17 8.28 13.22
CA ASP A 161 4.59 7.84 11.87
C ASP A 161 4.69 6.31 11.69
N GLY A 162 4.42 5.56 12.77
CA GLY A 162 4.65 4.13 12.86
C GLY A 162 3.85 3.31 11.84
N PRO A 163 4.50 2.54 10.95
CA PRO A 163 3.80 1.82 9.88
C PRO A 163 3.07 0.58 10.40
N ASP A 164 3.34 0.13 11.63
CA ASP A 164 2.75 -1.07 12.25
C ASP A 164 1.38 -0.81 12.91
N GLY A 165 0.88 0.41 12.86
CA GLY A 165 -0.40 0.79 13.45
C GLY A 165 -0.38 0.86 14.98
N ILE A 166 0.81 0.79 15.60
CA ILE A 166 0.96 0.99 17.03
C ILE A 166 1.30 2.44 17.28
N LEU A 167 0.39 3.16 17.92
CA LEU A 167 0.57 4.57 18.25
C LEU A 167 0.98 4.73 19.73
N SER A 168 1.80 5.75 20.01
CA SER A 168 2.28 6.08 21.35
C SER A 168 2.14 7.57 21.64
N GLY A 169 2.17 7.95 22.92
CA GLY A 169 1.85 9.31 23.37
C GLY A 169 0.67 9.34 24.34
N VAL A 170 0.36 10.54 24.85
CA VAL A 170 -0.78 10.82 25.72
C VAL A 170 -2.07 10.94 24.90
N ASP A 171 -2.01 11.54 23.71
CA ASP A 171 -3.14 11.72 22.80
C ASP A 171 -2.71 11.47 21.33
N PRO A 172 -2.41 10.21 20.97
CA PRO A 172 -1.84 9.86 19.68
C PRO A 172 -2.76 10.12 18.48
N MET A 173 -2.17 10.39 17.32
CA MET A 173 -2.86 10.47 16.03
C MET A 173 -2.00 9.95 14.88
N ASP A 174 -2.60 9.18 13.98
CA ASP A 174 -1.90 8.62 12.82
C ASP A 174 -1.67 9.65 11.69
N ILE A 175 -0.41 9.90 11.35
CA ILE A 175 -0.07 10.85 10.26
C ILE A 175 -0.54 10.32 8.90
N GLN A 176 -0.39 9.02 8.63
CA GLN A 176 -0.71 8.42 7.32
C GLN A 176 -2.21 8.53 7.02
N GLY A 177 -3.08 8.16 7.96
CA GLY A 177 -4.53 8.25 7.83
C GLY A 177 -5.03 9.69 7.66
N ILE A 178 -4.54 10.64 8.48
CA ILE A 178 -4.93 12.05 8.34
C ILE A 178 -4.41 12.64 7.03
N ALA A 179 -3.18 12.34 6.63
CA ALA A 179 -2.64 12.78 5.34
C ALA A 179 -3.46 12.22 4.17
N CYS A 180 -3.97 10.99 4.28
CA CYS A 180 -4.74 10.33 3.22
C CYS A 180 -6.09 11.04 3.02
N HIS A 181 -6.77 11.35 4.13
CA HIS A 181 -7.99 12.15 4.17
C HIS A 181 -7.79 13.53 3.54
N GLU A 182 -6.80 14.29 4.00
CA GLU A 182 -6.54 15.64 3.49
C GLU A 182 -6.14 15.62 2.01
N TYR A 183 -5.40 14.61 1.56
CA TYR A 183 -5.07 14.50 0.16
C TYR A 183 -6.31 14.24 -0.70
N GLY A 184 -7.29 13.48 -0.23
CA GLY A 184 -8.57 13.33 -0.92
C GLY A 184 -9.29 14.67 -1.15
N HIS A 185 -9.23 15.60 -0.19
CA HIS A 185 -9.68 16.98 -0.43
C HIS A 185 -8.90 17.65 -1.56
N ALA A 186 -7.56 17.57 -1.56
CA ALA A 186 -6.74 18.13 -2.62
C ALA A 186 -7.07 17.58 -4.02
N LEU A 187 -7.62 16.37 -4.08
CA LEU A 187 -8.08 15.73 -5.31
C LEU A 187 -9.46 16.19 -5.79
N GLY A 188 -10.21 16.93 -4.97
CA GLY A 188 -11.54 17.46 -5.27
C GLY A 188 -12.69 16.71 -4.58
N LEU A 189 -12.40 15.87 -3.58
CA LEU A 189 -13.41 15.20 -2.76
C LEU A 189 -13.86 16.08 -1.60
N GLN A 190 -15.13 15.97 -1.23
CA GLN A 190 -15.68 16.49 0.02
C GLN A 190 -15.91 15.32 0.98
N HIS A 191 -16.31 15.63 2.21
CA HIS A 191 -16.59 14.59 3.19
C HIS A 191 -17.66 13.60 2.69
N SER A 192 -17.38 12.31 2.92
CA SER A 192 -18.32 11.21 2.68
C SER A 192 -19.27 11.06 3.88
N ALA A 193 -20.49 10.60 3.59
CA ALA A 193 -21.45 10.18 4.59
C ALA A 193 -21.19 8.74 5.11
N GLU A 194 -20.33 7.97 4.44
CA GLU A 194 -19.95 6.63 4.87
C GLU A 194 -18.93 6.74 6.01
N VAL A 195 -19.22 6.09 7.14
CA VAL A 195 -18.43 6.20 8.37
C VAL A 195 -17.06 5.51 8.23
N GLU A 196 -16.98 4.48 7.40
CA GLU A 196 -15.76 3.71 7.15
C GLU A 196 -14.92 4.30 6.00
N ALA A 197 -15.36 5.41 5.39
CA ALA A 197 -14.63 6.04 4.30
C ALA A 197 -13.45 6.85 4.82
N THR A 198 -12.34 6.83 4.09
CA THR A 198 -11.20 7.73 4.34
C THR A 198 -11.67 9.18 4.35
N MET A 199 -12.62 9.55 3.47
CA MET A 199 -13.20 10.89 3.43
C MET A 199 -14.29 11.13 4.49
N HIS A 200 -14.49 10.26 5.47
CA HIS A 200 -15.39 10.57 6.58
C HIS A 200 -14.86 11.75 7.39
N GLY A 201 -15.70 12.76 7.64
CA GLY A 201 -15.26 14.02 8.27
C GLY A 201 -14.95 13.94 9.76
N ASN A 202 -15.27 12.81 10.41
CA ASN A 202 -14.93 12.57 11.81
C ASN A 202 -13.79 11.56 11.89
N VAL A 203 -12.88 11.78 12.83
CA VAL A 203 -11.80 10.82 13.11
C VAL A 203 -12.40 9.53 13.72
N PRO A 204 -12.07 8.36 13.18
CA PRO A 204 -12.54 7.08 13.70
C PRO A 204 -11.92 6.77 15.08
N SER A 205 -12.52 5.83 15.80
CA SER A 205 -12.10 5.47 17.16
C SER A 205 -10.70 4.83 17.24
N ASP A 206 -10.17 4.36 16.12
CA ASP A 206 -8.83 3.80 15.97
C ASP A 206 -7.77 4.86 15.61
N LEU A 207 -8.06 6.14 15.88
CA LEU A 207 -7.09 7.24 15.77
C LEU A 207 -6.56 7.44 14.34
N ALA A 208 -7.46 7.27 13.36
CA ALA A 208 -7.25 7.40 11.92
C ALA A 208 -6.46 6.27 11.23
N ILE A 209 -6.15 5.16 11.92
CA ILE A 209 -5.47 4.01 11.27
C ILE A 209 -6.32 3.46 10.10
N SER A 210 -7.64 3.32 10.26
CA SER A 210 -8.54 2.89 9.19
C SER A 210 -8.60 3.86 8.00
N HIS A 211 -8.26 5.13 8.18
CA HIS A 211 -8.20 6.09 7.07
C HIS A 211 -7.00 5.87 6.14
N ARG A 212 -6.04 5.00 6.51
CA ARG A 212 -4.90 4.65 5.65
C ARG A 212 -5.35 4.00 4.33
N SER A 213 -6.42 3.22 4.32
CA SER A 213 -6.92 2.50 3.12
C SER A 213 -8.22 3.10 2.59
N LEU A 214 -8.34 3.24 1.27
CA LEU A 214 -9.54 3.79 0.64
C LEU A 214 -10.74 2.86 0.76
N HIS A 215 -11.89 3.40 1.16
CA HIS A 215 -13.17 2.71 1.04
C HIS A 215 -13.68 2.76 -0.40
N ALA A 216 -14.60 1.85 -0.74
CA ALA A 216 -15.21 1.80 -2.07
C ALA A 216 -15.86 3.15 -2.50
N ASP A 217 -16.39 3.91 -1.55
CA ASP A 217 -16.97 5.24 -1.81
C ASP A 217 -15.90 6.28 -2.21
N ASP A 218 -14.72 6.24 -1.56
CA ASP A 218 -13.58 7.10 -1.90
C ASP A 218 -13.06 6.80 -3.31
N VAL A 219 -12.94 5.51 -3.64
CA VAL A 219 -12.54 5.00 -4.96
C VAL A 219 -13.52 5.46 -6.04
N LEU A 220 -14.83 5.34 -5.80
CA LEU A 220 -15.84 5.83 -6.74
C LEU A 220 -15.78 7.35 -6.91
N GLY A 221 -15.54 8.10 -5.83
CA GLY A 221 -15.38 9.54 -5.86
C GLY A 221 -14.21 9.99 -6.74
N VAL A 222 -13.01 9.45 -6.51
CA VAL A 222 -11.82 9.84 -7.29
C VAL A 222 -11.93 9.39 -8.76
N GLN A 223 -12.57 8.25 -9.03
CA GLN A 223 -12.89 7.81 -10.39
C GLN A 223 -13.91 8.72 -11.07
N ALA A 224 -14.85 9.32 -10.34
CA ALA A 224 -15.78 10.29 -10.90
C ALA A 224 -15.09 11.59 -11.35
N ILE A 225 -14.00 11.98 -10.67
CA ILE A 225 -13.22 13.19 -11.00
C ILE A 225 -12.26 12.93 -12.17
N TYR A 226 -11.46 11.86 -12.10
CA TYR A 226 -10.36 11.62 -13.05
C TYR A 226 -10.64 10.53 -14.09
N GLY A 227 -11.80 9.88 -14.01
CA GLY A 227 -12.14 8.71 -14.80
C GLY A 227 -11.43 7.45 -14.28
N GLN A 228 -12.04 6.29 -14.54
CA GLN A 228 -11.41 4.98 -14.27
C GLN A 228 -10.11 4.81 -15.04
N LYS A 229 -9.14 4.13 -14.43
CA LYS A 229 -7.85 3.82 -15.03
C LYS A 229 -8.02 3.23 -16.43
N SER A 230 -7.46 3.93 -17.41
CA SER A 230 -7.42 3.50 -18.80
C SER A 230 -6.41 2.37 -18.99
N THR A 231 -6.76 1.39 -19.82
CA THR A 231 -5.84 0.33 -20.25
C THR A 231 -4.70 0.84 -21.12
N THR A 232 -4.79 2.07 -21.63
CA THR A 232 -3.74 2.71 -22.44
C THR A 232 -2.84 3.65 -21.65
N LYS A 233 -3.09 3.80 -20.34
CA LYS A 233 -2.23 4.59 -19.46
C LYS A 233 -0.82 3.96 -19.42
N PRO A 234 0.26 4.73 -19.59
CA PRO A 234 1.60 4.18 -19.50
C PRO A 234 1.86 3.63 -18.10
N THR A 235 2.65 2.58 -17.97
CA THR A 235 2.98 1.97 -16.68
C THR A 235 4.46 1.67 -16.62
N ILE A 236 5.12 2.04 -15.53
CA ILE A 236 6.48 1.61 -15.21
C ILE A 236 6.37 0.36 -14.34
N THR A 237 7.10 -0.69 -14.72
CA THR A 237 7.10 -1.99 -14.03
C THR A 237 8.47 -2.37 -13.49
N GLY A 238 9.51 -1.58 -13.79
CA GLY A 238 10.85 -1.84 -13.28
C GLY A 238 11.82 -0.71 -13.56
N VAL A 239 12.78 -0.56 -12.66
CA VAL A 239 13.89 0.39 -12.75
C VAL A 239 15.18 -0.38 -12.50
N SER A 240 16.13 -0.26 -13.42
CA SER A 240 17.44 -0.90 -13.32
C SER A 240 18.57 0.00 -13.80
N TRP A 241 19.79 -0.26 -13.34
CA TRP A 241 20.96 0.55 -13.62
C TRP A 241 22.03 -0.21 -14.39
N GLN A 242 22.65 0.49 -15.34
CA GLN A 242 23.86 0.03 -16.00
C GLN A 242 24.87 1.19 -16.07
N GLY A 243 25.85 1.17 -15.17
CA GLY A 243 26.76 2.31 -15.01
C GLY A 243 26.00 3.54 -14.53
N ASN A 244 25.99 4.61 -15.32
CA ASN A 244 25.25 5.85 -15.02
C ASN A 244 23.92 5.96 -15.76
N LEU A 245 23.53 4.96 -16.55
CA LEU A 245 22.26 4.94 -17.26
C LEU A 245 21.21 4.23 -16.42
N VAL A 246 20.04 4.84 -16.32
CA VAL A 246 18.84 4.21 -15.78
C VAL A 246 18.01 3.67 -16.94
N THR A 247 17.48 2.46 -16.77
CA THR A 247 16.51 1.84 -17.68
C THR A 247 15.19 1.68 -16.95
N LEU A 248 14.15 2.29 -17.51
CA LEU A 248 12.76 2.13 -17.11
C LEU A 248 12.12 1.07 -18.02
N GLU A 249 11.64 0.00 -17.44
CA GLU A 249 10.81 -1.02 -18.11
C GLU A 249 9.34 -0.72 -17.83
N GLY A 250 8.48 -1.03 -18.80
CA GLY A 250 7.07 -0.72 -18.67
C GLY A 250 6.26 -0.99 -19.92
N THR A 251 5.15 -0.28 -20.07
CA THR A 251 4.27 -0.35 -21.23
C THR A 251 3.68 1.02 -21.54
N GLY A 252 3.22 1.21 -22.79
CA GLY A 252 2.49 2.41 -23.20
C GLY A 252 3.34 3.67 -23.36
N PHE A 253 4.68 3.56 -23.37
CA PHE A 253 5.54 4.73 -23.60
C PHE A 253 5.44 5.25 -25.03
N HIS A 254 5.47 6.58 -25.18
CA HIS A 254 5.44 7.21 -26.49
C HIS A 254 6.69 6.84 -27.29
N PRO A 255 6.62 6.65 -28.63
CA PRO A 255 7.79 6.24 -29.41
C PRO A 255 8.94 7.26 -29.38
N THR A 256 8.66 8.56 -29.32
CA THR A 256 9.69 9.60 -29.54
C THR A 256 9.74 10.77 -28.56
N ALA A 257 8.76 10.90 -27.66
CA ALA A 257 8.49 12.19 -27.02
C ALA A 257 8.04 12.07 -25.57
N ASN A 258 8.64 11.13 -24.83
CA ASN A 258 8.38 11.02 -23.40
C ASN A 258 9.06 12.16 -22.63
N GLU A 259 8.43 12.60 -21.55
CA GLU A 259 9.00 13.48 -20.53
C GLU A 259 9.12 12.71 -19.23
N ILE A 260 10.33 12.58 -18.70
CA ILE A 260 10.61 11.78 -17.50
C ILE A 260 10.79 12.74 -16.32
N TRP A 261 10.10 12.50 -15.22
CA TRP A 261 10.25 13.31 -14.01
C TRP A 261 10.95 12.50 -12.92
N PHE A 262 11.85 13.16 -12.20
CA PHE A 262 12.66 12.56 -11.13
C PHE A 262 12.51 13.35 -9.84
N THR A 263 12.47 12.66 -8.70
CA THR A 263 12.57 13.33 -7.40
C THR A 263 13.88 14.11 -7.31
N GLN A 264 13.81 15.30 -6.75
CA GLN A 264 14.99 16.14 -6.56
C GLN A 264 15.67 15.83 -5.22
N ALA A 265 17.00 15.68 -5.23
CA ALA A 265 17.78 15.40 -4.01
C ALA A 265 17.83 16.59 -3.02
N GLN A 266 17.75 17.81 -3.53
CA GLN A 266 17.79 19.05 -2.75
C GLN A 266 16.37 19.55 -2.47
N ALA A 267 16.19 20.30 -1.38
CA ALA A 267 14.91 20.89 -0.98
C ALA A 267 14.77 22.34 -1.48
N PRO A 268 14.28 22.61 -2.71
CA PRO A 268 14.17 23.97 -3.22
C PRO A 268 13.06 24.75 -2.50
N ALA A 269 13.24 26.07 -2.43
CA ALA A 269 12.20 26.98 -1.93
C ALA A 269 10.99 27.05 -2.89
N HIS A 270 11.24 26.97 -4.21
CA HIS A 270 10.21 27.09 -5.23
C HIS A 270 9.73 25.74 -5.76
N ARG A 271 8.50 25.74 -6.27
CA ARG A 271 7.88 24.62 -6.97
C ARG A 271 8.71 24.29 -8.21
N HIS A 272 9.37 23.13 -8.21
CA HIS A 272 10.20 22.67 -9.32
C HIS A 272 10.09 21.16 -9.45
N VAL A 273 9.85 20.70 -10.68
CA VAL A 273 9.89 19.28 -11.03
C VAL A 273 11.12 19.09 -11.91
N LEU A 274 11.98 18.14 -11.56
CA LEU A 274 13.16 17.82 -12.34
C LEU A 274 12.75 16.95 -13.53
N ARG A 275 12.79 17.51 -14.74
CA ARG A 275 12.26 16.88 -15.96
C ARG A 275 13.33 16.64 -17.02
N LYS A 276 13.17 15.58 -17.81
CA LYS A 276 13.91 15.34 -19.04
C LYS A 276 12.96 14.98 -20.18
N GLY A 277 12.79 15.91 -21.12
CA GLY A 277 11.88 15.76 -22.27
C GLY A 277 12.54 15.17 -23.52
N GLY A 278 11.70 14.79 -24.49
CA GLY A 278 12.14 14.33 -25.82
C GLY A 278 12.83 12.96 -25.80
N ILE A 279 12.49 12.12 -24.83
CA ILE A 279 13.14 10.81 -24.66
C ILE A 279 12.38 9.77 -25.50
N PRO A 280 13.01 9.13 -26.49
CA PRO A 280 12.40 8.05 -27.24
C PRO A 280 12.29 6.79 -26.38
N SER A 281 11.26 5.99 -26.65
CA SER A 281 11.20 4.62 -26.14
C SER A 281 11.75 3.64 -27.17
N SER A 282 12.07 2.45 -26.71
CA SER A 282 12.53 1.30 -27.49
C SER A 282 11.61 0.10 -27.22
N LEU A 283 11.84 -1.01 -27.94
CA LEU A 283 11.06 -2.24 -27.79
C LEU A 283 9.54 -2.03 -27.88
N GLN A 284 9.10 -1.18 -28.82
CA GLN A 284 7.67 -0.88 -29.05
C GLN A 284 6.98 -0.21 -27.84
N GLY A 285 7.68 0.72 -27.17
CA GLY A 285 7.08 1.49 -26.08
C GLY A 285 7.15 0.82 -24.72
N THR A 286 8.04 -0.16 -24.54
CA THR A 286 8.19 -0.88 -23.27
C THR A 286 9.47 -0.54 -22.52
N ARG A 287 10.39 0.22 -23.13
CA ARG A 287 11.68 0.51 -22.52
C ARG A 287 12.16 1.92 -22.81
N ILE A 288 12.62 2.62 -21.77
CA ILE A 288 13.29 3.92 -21.87
C ILE A 288 14.64 3.82 -21.15
N THR A 289 15.73 4.18 -21.82
CA THR A 289 17.07 4.26 -21.21
C THR A 289 17.61 5.68 -21.33
N LEU A 290 18.06 6.25 -20.22
CA LEU A 290 18.58 7.62 -20.19
C LEU A 290 19.62 7.84 -19.09
N LEU A 291 20.41 8.90 -19.23
CA LEU A 291 21.17 9.48 -18.12
C LEU A 291 20.24 10.38 -17.29
N PRO A 292 19.96 10.08 -16.01
CA PRO A 292 19.16 10.97 -15.18
C PRO A 292 19.90 12.29 -14.90
N PRO A 293 19.19 13.39 -14.59
CA PRO A 293 19.85 14.64 -14.20
C PRO A 293 20.68 14.45 -12.93
N SER A 294 21.81 15.15 -12.80
CA SER A 294 22.78 14.94 -11.71
C SER A 294 22.27 15.28 -10.32
N ASN A 295 21.15 16.00 -10.21
CA ASN A 295 20.49 16.36 -8.96
C ASN A 295 19.23 15.52 -8.69
N ALA A 296 19.01 14.43 -9.44
CA ALA A 296 17.99 13.43 -9.11
C ALA A 296 18.37 12.72 -7.81
N GLY A 297 17.42 12.60 -6.89
CA GLY A 297 17.57 11.91 -5.61
C GLY A 297 16.61 10.73 -5.49
N ALA A 298 16.72 10.00 -4.39
CA ALA A 298 15.79 8.94 -4.04
C ALA A 298 14.35 9.47 -3.87
N GLY A 299 13.37 8.71 -4.34
CA GLY A 299 11.95 9.05 -4.34
C GLY A 299 11.20 8.29 -5.43
N ASP A 300 10.58 9.02 -6.35
CA ASP A 300 9.76 8.53 -7.45
C ASP A 300 10.39 8.86 -8.81
N VAL A 301 10.01 8.06 -9.81
CA VAL A 301 10.11 8.38 -11.23
C VAL A 301 8.74 8.23 -11.90
N VAL A 302 8.41 9.12 -12.83
CA VAL A 302 7.22 9.01 -13.68
C VAL A 302 7.57 9.28 -15.15
N VAL A 303 6.80 8.68 -16.05
CA VAL A 303 6.84 8.94 -17.49
C VAL A 303 5.56 9.65 -17.89
N ARG A 304 5.70 10.86 -18.43
CA ARG A 304 4.62 11.62 -19.03
C ARG A 304 4.66 11.51 -20.55
N LEU A 305 3.54 11.17 -21.15
CA LEU A 305 3.32 11.17 -22.59
C LEU A 305 2.96 12.58 -23.08
N PRO A 306 3.14 12.86 -24.39
CA PRO A 306 2.57 14.05 -25.00
C PRO A 306 1.06 14.06 -24.85
N GLY A 307 0.52 15.13 -24.26
CA GLY A 307 -0.92 15.28 -24.10
C GLY A 307 -1.30 16.06 -22.84
N LEU A 308 -2.61 16.13 -22.62
CA LEU A 308 -3.27 16.84 -21.53
C LEU A 308 -4.28 15.95 -20.78
N SER A 309 -4.49 14.71 -21.23
CA SER A 309 -5.44 13.80 -20.61
C SER A 309 -4.87 13.27 -19.29
N ALA A 310 -5.72 13.03 -18.30
CA ALA A 310 -5.29 12.55 -16.98
C ALA A 310 -4.51 11.21 -17.06
N GLN A 311 -4.82 10.39 -18.08
CA GLN A 311 -4.15 9.12 -18.37
C GLN A 311 -2.77 9.25 -19.03
N ASP A 312 -2.30 10.46 -19.38
CA ASP A 312 -1.01 10.66 -20.07
C ASP A 312 0.19 10.67 -19.10
N LEU A 313 0.00 10.34 -17.82
CA LEU A 313 1.07 10.16 -16.83
C LEU A 313 1.12 8.69 -16.41
N SER A 314 2.30 8.13 -16.16
CA SER A 314 2.42 6.79 -15.59
C SER A 314 2.09 6.76 -14.10
N ASN A 315 2.02 5.56 -13.54
CA ASN A 315 2.20 5.40 -12.10
C ASN A 315 3.54 6.03 -11.65
N ALA A 316 3.55 6.58 -10.45
CA ALA A 316 4.79 6.87 -9.74
C ALA A 316 5.41 5.53 -9.33
N PHE A 317 6.69 5.36 -9.67
CA PHE A 317 7.44 4.15 -9.42
C PHE A 317 8.66 4.46 -8.55
N PRO A 318 9.02 3.59 -7.58
CA PRO A 318 10.19 3.78 -6.74
C PRO A 318 11.47 4.03 -7.54
N TYR A 319 12.24 5.02 -7.12
CA TYR A 319 13.50 5.40 -7.78
C TYR A 319 14.54 5.77 -6.73
N ASP A 320 15.74 5.21 -6.85
CA ASP A 320 16.90 5.54 -6.05
C ASP A 320 18.16 5.47 -6.93
N PRO A 321 18.94 6.57 -7.03
CA PRO A 321 20.17 6.60 -7.82
C PRO A 321 21.15 5.47 -7.50
N GLY A 322 21.33 4.56 -8.47
CA GLY A 322 22.30 3.47 -8.38
C GLY A 322 21.82 2.22 -7.64
N VAL A 323 20.54 2.16 -7.29
CA VAL A 323 19.91 0.98 -6.67
C VAL A 323 18.94 0.34 -7.68
N ASP A 324 19.10 -0.97 -7.90
CA ASP A 324 18.14 -1.77 -8.66
C ASP A 324 16.95 -2.13 -7.78
N PHE A 325 15.72 -1.94 -8.28
CA PHE A 325 14.51 -2.29 -7.56
C PHE A 325 14.04 -3.69 -7.96
N GLY A 326 14.10 -4.62 -7.01
CA GLY A 326 13.77 -6.03 -7.23
C GLY A 326 13.38 -6.80 -5.98
N TRP A 327 12.86 -6.13 -4.96
CA TRP A 327 12.44 -6.77 -3.71
C TRP A 327 11.01 -7.33 -3.82
N THR A 328 10.71 -8.30 -2.95
CA THR A 328 9.40 -8.93 -2.80
C THR A 328 8.92 -8.83 -1.35
N PRO A 329 7.66 -8.37 -1.10
CA PRO A 329 7.06 -8.39 0.23
C PRO A 329 7.03 -9.80 0.83
N PRO A 330 6.93 -9.93 2.17
CA PRO A 330 6.67 -11.21 2.78
C PRO A 330 5.40 -11.86 2.21
N GLU A 331 5.52 -13.08 1.69
CA GLU A 331 4.42 -13.80 1.05
C GLU A 331 4.03 -15.05 1.84
N HIS A 332 2.73 -15.27 1.99
CA HIS A 332 2.19 -16.50 2.54
C HIS A 332 2.20 -17.61 1.48
N TYR A 333 2.50 -18.84 1.87
CA TYR A 333 2.40 -20.00 0.99
C TYR A 333 1.95 -21.25 1.73
N GLY A 334 1.23 -22.13 1.02
CA GLY A 334 0.61 -23.33 1.60
C GLY A 334 -0.56 -23.01 2.55
N ALA A 335 -1.29 -24.06 2.93
CA ALA A 335 -2.44 -23.94 3.83
C ALA A 335 -2.03 -24.25 5.28
N GLY A 336 -2.59 -23.51 6.23
CA GLY A 336 -2.44 -23.82 7.65
C GLY A 336 -3.29 -25.02 8.07
N GLY A 337 -2.82 -25.72 9.10
CA GLY A 337 -3.56 -26.78 9.78
C GLY A 337 -4.71 -26.22 10.61
N THR A 338 -5.63 -27.11 10.99
CA THR A 338 -6.77 -26.77 11.84
C THR A 338 -6.45 -27.06 13.31
N THR A 339 -6.71 -26.10 14.19
CA THR A 339 -6.68 -26.21 15.65
C THR A 339 -8.11 -26.29 16.19
N SER A 340 -8.25 -26.38 17.51
CA SER A 340 -9.53 -26.25 18.20
C SER A 340 -10.12 -24.83 18.13
N ALA A 341 -9.31 -23.82 17.78
CA ALA A 341 -9.73 -22.42 17.70
C ALA A 341 -9.96 -21.93 16.26
N GLY A 342 -9.46 -22.63 15.25
CA GLY A 342 -9.63 -22.22 13.85
C GLY A 342 -8.54 -22.75 12.92
N VAL A 343 -8.32 -22.05 11.81
CA VAL A 343 -7.18 -22.31 10.93
C VAL A 343 -5.98 -21.55 11.49
N PHE A 344 -4.89 -22.25 11.78
CA PHE A 344 -3.68 -21.63 12.33
C PHE A 344 -2.94 -20.87 11.22
N GLN A 345 -2.85 -19.55 11.31
CA GLN A 345 -2.14 -18.71 10.34
C GLN A 345 -0.99 -17.94 10.97
N LEU A 346 0.10 -17.81 10.22
CA LEU A 346 1.13 -16.79 10.40
C LEU A 346 0.83 -15.59 9.51
N GLN A 347 1.18 -14.43 10.04
CA GLN A 347 1.11 -13.11 9.42
C GLN A 347 2.39 -12.33 9.73
N TRP A 348 2.58 -11.17 9.11
CA TRP A 348 3.69 -10.27 9.36
C TRP A 348 3.18 -8.86 9.67
N GLN A 349 3.91 -8.12 10.50
CA GLN A 349 3.47 -6.83 11.05
C GLN A 349 4.50 -5.70 10.91
N SER A 350 5.67 -5.96 10.32
CA SER A 350 6.67 -4.93 10.05
C SER A 350 7.59 -5.36 8.91
N LEU A 351 8.19 -4.39 8.22
CA LEU A 351 9.14 -4.66 7.15
C LEU A 351 10.34 -5.49 7.66
N PRO A 352 10.77 -6.51 6.91
CA PRO A 352 11.89 -7.38 7.27
C PRO A 352 13.25 -6.74 6.94
N ALA A 353 13.54 -5.58 7.52
CA ALA A 353 14.76 -4.82 7.23
C ALA A 353 15.87 -5.04 8.26
N ALA A 354 17.10 -5.28 7.80
CA ALA A 354 18.26 -5.45 8.66
C ALA A 354 18.58 -4.16 9.44
N SER A 355 18.29 -3.00 8.86
CA SER A 355 18.33 -1.69 9.54
C SER A 355 17.41 -1.60 10.77
N ALA A 356 16.28 -2.31 10.79
CA ALA A 356 15.38 -2.40 11.95
C ALA A 356 15.90 -3.38 13.03
N GLY A 357 16.82 -4.28 12.66
CA GLY A 357 17.37 -5.34 13.52
C GLY A 357 16.38 -6.45 13.91
N THR A 358 15.08 -6.23 13.76
CA THR A 358 14.02 -7.20 14.02
C THR A 358 12.86 -6.98 13.05
N PHE A 359 12.04 -8.01 12.84
CA PHE A 359 10.71 -7.86 12.25
C PHE A 359 9.67 -8.66 13.01
N ARG A 360 8.41 -8.27 12.90
CA ARG A 360 7.31 -8.87 13.65
C ARG A 360 6.56 -9.89 12.80
N VAL A 361 6.42 -11.08 13.37
CA VAL A 361 5.56 -12.15 12.87
C VAL A 361 4.44 -12.36 13.87
N SER A 362 3.20 -12.25 13.42
CA SER A 362 2.02 -12.55 14.23
C SER A 362 1.43 -13.90 13.86
N PHE A 363 0.55 -14.40 14.72
CA PHE A 363 -0.28 -15.56 14.43
C PHE A 363 -1.66 -15.42 15.05
N ASP A 364 -2.61 -16.17 14.48
CA ASP A 364 -3.97 -16.33 14.97
C ASP A 364 -4.41 -17.80 14.88
N GLY A 365 -5.66 -18.06 15.27
CA GLY A 365 -6.27 -19.37 15.06
C GLY A 365 -5.66 -20.48 15.92
N VAL A 366 -5.17 -20.15 17.12
CA VAL A 366 -4.72 -21.12 18.14
C VAL A 366 -5.53 -21.00 19.42
N ALA A 367 -5.53 -22.05 20.25
CA ALA A 367 -6.23 -22.00 21.54
C ALA A 367 -5.63 -20.91 22.46
N PRO A 368 -6.43 -20.21 23.28
CA PRO A 368 -5.91 -19.25 24.25
C PRO A 368 -4.92 -19.87 25.24
N GLY A 369 -3.80 -19.20 25.50
CA GLY A 369 -2.73 -19.69 26.38
C GLY A 369 -1.88 -20.83 25.79
N ALA A 370 -2.00 -21.13 24.50
CA ALA A 370 -1.20 -22.15 23.83
C ALA A 370 0.23 -21.66 23.57
N ALA A 371 1.21 -22.54 23.77
CA ALA A 371 2.60 -22.27 23.44
C ALA A 371 2.83 -22.50 21.94
N VAL A 372 3.28 -21.44 21.25
CA VAL A 372 3.55 -21.44 19.82
C VAL A 372 5.06 -21.34 19.60
N ILE A 373 5.60 -22.20 18.75
CA ILE A 373 7.02 -22.22 18.39
C ILE A 373 7.17 -21.85 16.92
N LEU A 374 7.89 -20.77 16.66
CA LEU A 374 8.32 -20.38 15.32
C LEU A 374 9.62 -21.09 14.97
N PHE A 375 9.67 -21.68 13.78
CA PHE A 375 10.87 -22.27 13.22
C PHE A 375 11.09 -21.79 11.79
N ARG A 376 12.34 -21.87 11.34
CA ARG A 376 12.75 -21.45 10.00
C ARG A 376 13.57 -22.51 9.28
N GLY A 377 13.73 -22.33 7.98
CA GLY A 377 14.62 -23.11 7.12
C GLY A 377 14.97 -22.33 5.85
N ASP A 378 15.78 -22.96 5.00
CA ASP A 378 16.47 -22.28 3.88
C ASP A 378 15.76 -22.46 2.52
N ALA A 379 14.71 -23.27 2.48
CA ALA A 379 13.96 -23.56 1.25
C ALA A 379 12.50 -23.93 1.56
N PRO A 380 11.58 -23.75 0.61
CA PRO A 380 10.21 -24.21 0.77
C PRO A 380 10.14 -25.73 0.65
N ALA A 381 9.17 -26.33 1.32
CA ALA A 381 8.82 -27.74 1.26
C ALA A 381 7.29 -27.89 1.09
N ASN A 382 6.85 -29.12 0.84
CA ASN A 382 5.43 -29.47 0.89
C ASN A 382 5.29 -30.94 1.28
N LEU A 383 5.58 -31.23 2.54
CA LEU A 383 5.58 -32.59 3.08
C LEU A 383 4.33 -32.81 3.92
N ASN A 384 3.45 -33.69 3.45
CA ASN A 384 2.23 -34.03 4.17
C ASN A 384 2.57 -34.64 5.54
N SER A 385 1.93 -34.16 6.61
CA SER A 385 2.04 -34.72 7.94
C SER A 385 0.68 -34.78 8.64
N PRO A 386 0.53 -35.59 9.71
CA PRO A 386 -0.68 -35.58 10.54
C PRO A 386 -0.98 -34.22 11.19
N LEU A 387 0.02 -33.32 11.28
CA LEU A 387 -0.10 -31.98 11.88
C LEU A 387 -0.52 -30.90 10.86
N GLY A 388 -0.69 -31.26 9.57
CA GLY A 388 -0.71 -30.33 8.44
C GLY A 388 0.52 -30.50 7.55
N ASN A 389 0.64 -29.69 6.50
CA ASN A 389 1.80 -29.78 5.62
C ASN A 389 3.00 -29.08 6.27
N LEU A 390 4.14 -29.77 6.34
CA LEU A 390 5.42 -29.14 6.63
C LEU A 390 5.87 -28.40 5.36
N LEU A 391 5.90 -27.07 5.47
CA LEU A 391 6.10 -26.14 4.35
C LEU A 391 7.52 -25.59 4.30
N VAL A 392 8.35 -25.90 5.30
CA VAL A 392 9.74 -25.45 5.40
C VAL A 392 10.67 -26.65 5.32
N ALA A 393 11.70 -26.56 4.48
CA ALA A 393 12.71 -27.61 4.33
C ALA A 393 13.78 -27.54 5.42
N GLY A 394 14.37 -28.69 5.75
CA GLY A 394 15.48 -28.76 6.71
C GLY A 394 16.82 -28.24 6.15
N PRO A 395 17.77 -27.85 7.02
CA PRO A 395 17.73 -27.98 8.48
C PRO A 395 16.72 -27.00 9.12
N LEU A 396 15.89 -27.51 10.03
CA LEU A 396 14.93 -26.69 10.75
C LEU A 396 15.58 -26.07 11.98
N GLU A 397 15.55 -24.75 12.06
CA GLU A 397 16.04 -24.00 13.21
C GLU A 397 14.87 -23.44 14.01
N ARG A 398 14.83 -23.70 15.31
CA ARG A 398 13.88 -23.03 16.20
C ARG A 398 14.27 -21.55 16.30
N ALA A 399 13.44 -20.67 15.77
CA ALA A 399 13.65 -19.24 15.79
C ALA A 399 13.24 -18.65 17.15
N LEU A 400 11.97 -18.77 17.52
CA LEU A 400 11.38 -18.15 18.70
C LEU A 400 10.22 -18.99 19.25
N TRP A 401 9.72 -18.61 20.43
CA TRP A 401 8.44 -19.11 20.94
C TRP A 401 7.76 -18.04 21.77
N THR A 402 6.43 -18.10 21.86
CA THR A 402 5.61 -17.26 22.74
C THR A 402 4.34 -18.02 23.17
N VAL A 403 3.49 -17.38 23.96
CA VAL A 403 2.19 -17.91 24.40
C VAL A 403 1.09 -17.04 23.81
N SER A 404 0.03 -17.65 23.29
CA SER A 404 -1.12 -16.91 22.79
C SER A 404 -1.89 -16.21 23.91
N ASP A 405 -2.49 -15.07 23.56
CA ASP A 405 -3.33 -14.29 24.46
C ASP A 405 -4.73 -14.89 24.65
N SER A 406 -5.66 -14.11 25.21
CA SER A 406 -7.04 -14.54 25.43
C SER A 406 -7.85 -14.74 24.15
N ASN A 407 -7.43 -14.15 23.03
CA ASN A 407 -8.08 -14.27 21.73
C ASN A 407 -7.48 -15.41 20.89
N GLY A 408 -6.38 -16.03 21.35
CA GLY A 408 -5.68 -17.03 20.56
C GLY A 408 -4.71 -16.41 19.55
N GLU A 409 -4.25 -15.19 19.83
CA GLU A 409 -3.34 -14.43 18.97
C GLU A 409 -1.98 -14.24 19.67
N GLY A 410 -0.96 -13.89 18.90
CA GLY A 410 0.32 -13.49 19.48
C GLY A 410 1.31 -12.95 18.47
N ILE A 411 2.35 -12.29 18.98
CA ILE A 411 3.37 -11.61 18.18
C ILE A 411 4.76 -12.08 18.62
N MET A 412 5.65 -12.28 17.66
CA MET A 412 7.05 -12.65 17.87
C MET A 412 7.96 -11.65 17.12
N GLN A 413 8.94 -11.09 17.83
CA GLN A 413 9.96 -10.20 17.25
C GLN A 413 11.16 -11.00 16.77
N VAL A 414 11.15 -11.37 15.50
CA VAL A 414 12.19 -12.18 14.86
C VAL A 414 13.45 -11.33 14.64
N PRO A 415 14.60 -11.69 15.25
CA PRO A 415 15.84 -10.99 15.00
C PRO A 415 16.32 -11.15 13.56
N ILE A 416 16.73 -10.05 12.95
CA ILE A 416 17.37 -10.03 11.63
C ILE A 416 18.87 -9.85 11.84
N ALA A 417 19.64 -10.89 11.54
CA ALA A 417 21.08 -10.74 11.37
C ALA A 417 21.34 -10.03 10.03
N SER A 418 22.39 -9.20 9.94
CA SER A 418 22.79 -8.59 8.67
C SER A 418 23.13 -9.67 7.65
N ALA A 419 22.17 -10.01 6.80
CA ALA A 419 22.33 -10.88 5.65
C ALA A 419 22.56 -10.02 4.40
N GLY A 420 23.18 -10.59 3.37
CA GLY A 420 23.26 -9.91 2.08
C GLY A 420 21.85 -9.62 1.52
N PRO A 421 21.68 -8.52 0.78
CA PRO A 421 20.39 -8.19 0.16
C PRO A 421 19.89 -9.35 -0.71
N GLY A 422 18.59 -9.63 -0.64
CA GLY A 422 17.94 -10.70 -1.42
C GLY A 422 18.00 -12.10 -0.80
N LEU A 423 18.41 -12.25 0.47
CA LEU A 423 18.33 -13.53 1.17
C LEU A 423 16.87 -13.86 1.52
N LEU A 424 16.38 -14.97 0.98
CA LEU A 424 15.07 -15.53 1.35
C LEU A 424 15.17 -16.41 2.60
N GLN A 425 14.28 -16.18 3.56
CA GLN A 425 14.05 -17.05 4.72
C GLN A 425 12.63 -17.59 4.71
N TYR A 426 12.46 -18.84 5.14
CA TYR A 426 11.17 -19.53 5.14
C TYR A 426 10.78 -19.86 6.58
N TYR A 427 9.64 -19.35 7.03
CA TYR A 427 9.14 -19.52 8.39
C TYR A 427 7.86 -20.36 8.40
N GLN A 428 7.68 -21.12 9.48
CA GLN A 428 6.44 -21.81 9.82
C GLN A 428 6.38 -21.97 11.35
N ALA A 429 5.18 -22.11 11.89
CA ALA A 429 4.99 -22.28 13.32
C ALA A 429 4.30 -23.60 13.66
N TRP A 430 4.56 -24.07 14.87
CA TRP A 430 3.99 -25.27 15.46
C TRP A 430 3.32 -24.93 16.79
N VAL A 431 2.16 -25.53 17.04
CA VAL A 431 1.42 -25.38 18.29
C VAL A 431 0.96 -26.75 18.80
N LEU A 432 1.04 -26.94 20.12
CA LEU A 432 0.42 -28.08 20.79
C LEU A 432 -1.05 -27.78 21.04
N ASP A 433 -1.93 -28.67 20.59
CA ASP A 433 -3.37 -28.56 20.82
C ASP A 433 -3.97 -29.96 21.08
N PRO A 434 -4.16 -30.34 22.36
CA PRO A 434 -4.71 -31.65 22.72
C PRO A 434 -6.16 -31.89 22.26
N ALA A 435 -6.90 -30.84 21.87
CA ALA A 435 -8.29 -30.96 21.44
C ALA A 435 -8.43 -31.36 19.97
N VAL A 436 -7.35 -31.29 19.17
CA VAL A 436 -7.33 -31.85 17.80
C VAL A 436 -6.79 -33.27 17.78
N SER A 437 -7.25 -34.08 16.82
CA SER A 437 -6.92 -35.52 16.75
C SER A 437 -5.43 -35.82 16.64
N ALA A 438 -4.66 -34.89 16.05
CA ALA A 438 -3.22 -35.02 15.90
C ALA A 438 -2.43 -34.54 17.13
N GLY A 439 -3.09 -33.88 18.09
CA GLY A 439 -2.50 -33.28 19.29
C GLY A 439 -1.70 -32.01 19.06
N ALA A 440 -1.53 -31.58 17.80
CA ALA A 440 -0.77 -30.40 17.39
C ALA A 440 -1.16 -29.98 15.96
N ALA A 441 -0.79 -28.76 15.57
CA ALA A 441 -0.98 -28.22 14.23
C ALA A 441 0.24 -27.42 13.75
N LEU A 442 0.40 -27.33 12.42
CA LEU A 442 1.35 -26.46 11.74
C LEU A 442 0.62 -25.29 11.06
N SER A 443 1.21 -24.11 11.06
CA SER A 443 0.68 -22.94 10.33
C SER A 443 0.88 -23.06 8.81
N ASN A 444 0.39 -22.10 8.03
CA ASN A 444 0.93 -21.81 6.70
C ASN A 444 2.42 -21.42 6.77
N GLY A 445 3.07 -21.37 5.61
CA GLY A 445 4.43 -20.87 5.46
C GLY A 445 4.45 -19.37 5.17
N LEU A 446 5.52 -18.70 5.61
CA LEU A 446 5.83 -17.31 5.29
C LEU A 446 7.23 -17.24 4.67
N VAL A 447 7.34 -16.75 3.43
CA VAL A 447 8.63 -16.48 2.77
C VAL A 447 8.95 -15.01 2.92
N VAL A 448 10.19 -14.71 3.30
CA VAL A 448 10.62 -13.36 3.68
C VAL A 448 11.93 -13.05 2.98
N GLU A 449 11.94 -12.03 2.13
CA GLU A 449 13.18 -11.42 1.64
C GLU A 449 13.68 -10.42 2.68
N ILE A 450 14.91 -10.60 3.15
CA ILE A 450 15.53 -9.65 4.09
C ILE A 450 16.03 -8.42 3.33
N LEU A 451 15.48 -7.27 3.69
CA LEU A 451 15.91 -5.96 3.18
C LEU A 451 17.19 -5.50 3.91
N PRO A 452 18.06 -4.73 3.24
CA PRO A 452 19.30 -4.23 3.83
C PRO A 452 19.14 -3.25 5.01
#